data_AF-A0A252AZF3-F1
#
_entry.id   AF-A0A252AZF3-F1
#
_cell.length_a   1.000
_cell.length_b   1.000
_cell.length_c   1.000
_cell.angle_alpha   90.00
_cell.angle_beta   90.00
_cell.angle_gamma   90.00
#
_symmetry.space_group_name_H-M   'P 1'
#
loop_
_entity.id
_entity.type
_entity.pdbx_description
1 polymer ?
#
loop_
_entity_poly.entity_id
_entity_poly.type
_entity_poly.pdbx_seq_one_letter_code
_entity_poly.pdbx_strand_id
1 'polypeptide(L)'
;SWTSMSIQRAVNNIQNSLQKGLAFLGTVGSTSPFIGLFGTVWGIYHALTAIGIAGQASIDKVAGPVGESLIMTAIGLATAVPA
;
A
#
# COMPACT_ATOMS: atom_id res chain seq x y z
N SER A 1 12.43 17.12 42.66
CA SER A 1 11.55 16.51 43.69
C SER A 1 10.95 15.22 43.15
N TRP A 2 10.53 14.29 44.02
CA TRP A 2 9.82 13.05 43.64
C TRP A 2 8.54 13.31 42.80
N THR A 3 7.92 14.49 42.98
CA THR A 3 6.78 14.94 42.17
C THR A 3 7.17 15.19 40.71
N SER A 4 8.34 15.76 40.44
CA SER A 4 8.83 15.94 39.06
C SER A 4 9.13 14.59 38.39
N MET A 5 9.71 13.63 39.12
CA MET A 5 10.00 12.29 38.59
C MET A 5 8.72 11.50 38.25
N SER A 6 7.68 11.62 39.08
CA SER A 6 6.39 10.96 38.85
C SER A 6 5.62 11.59 37.68
N ILE A 7 5.66 12.92 37.55
CA ILE A 7 5.11 13.63 36.39
C ILE A 7 5.82 13.20 35.10
N GLN A 8 7.16 13.16 35.09
CA GLN A 8 7.92 12.75 33.91
C GLN A 8 7.57 11.32 33.47
N ARG A 9 7.40 10.39 34.43
CA ARG A 9 6.97 9.01 34.14
C ARG A 9 5.56 8.96 33.54
N ALA A 10 4.62 9.74 34.08
CA ALA A 10 3.27 9.82 33.53
C ALA A 10 3.26 10.35 32.09
N VAL A 11 4.05 11.39 31.80
CA VAL A 11 4.23 11.95 30.45
C VAL A 11 4.79 10.89 29.50
N ASN A 12 5.85 10.19 29.90
CA ASN A 12 6.44 9.13 29.07
C ASN A 12 5.46 7.98 28.80
N ASN A 13 4.64 7.59 29.78
CA ASN A 13 3.63 6.54 29.60
C ASN A 13 2.55 6.94 28.60
N ILE A 14 2.13 8.21 28.61
CA ILE A 14 1.18 8.76 27.66
C ILE A 14 1.81 8.83 26.26
N GLN A 15 3.04 9.35 26.15
CA GLN A 15 3.79 9.39 24.88
C GLN A 15 3.94 7.99 24.28
N ASN A 16 4.34 7.01 25.08
CA ASN A 16 4.44 5.62 24.63
C ASN A 16 3.09 5.09 24.16
N SER A 17 1.99 5.48 24.79
CA SER A 17 0.65 5.05 24.37
C SER A 17 0.17 5.74 23.10
N LEU A 18 0.57 7.00 22.85
CA LEU A 18 0.31 7.73 21.61
C LEU A 18 1.17 7.24 20.45
N GLN A 19 2.37 6.73 20.74
CA GLN A 19 3.26 6.12 19.73
C GLN A 19 2.84 4.70 19.34
N LYS A 20 1.95 4.05 20.11
CA LYS A 20 1.40 2.74 19.75
C LYS A 20 0.67 2.86 18.42
N GLY A 21 1.06 2.02 17.46
CA GLY A 21 0.44 1.98 16.14
C GLY A 21 1.04 2.93 15.10
N LEU A 22 1.71 4.03 15.49
CA LEU A 22 2.34 4.95 14.52
C LEU A 22 3.42 4.27 13.68
N ALA A 23 4.24 3.40 14.29
CA ALA A 23 5.23 2.62 13.55
C ALA A 23 4.60 1.62 12.56
N PHE A 24 3.45 1.06 12.91
CA PHE A 24 2.70 0.17 12.03
C PHE A 24 2.08 0.95 10.87
N LEU A 25 1.42 2.07 11.17
CA LEU A 25 0.84 3.00 10.18
C LEU A 25 1.91 3.46 9.17
N GLY A 26 3.06 3.93 9.65
CA GLY A 26 4.16 4.33 8.77
C GLY A 26 4.72 3.18 7.91
N THR A 27 4.71 1.95 8.43
CA THR A 27 5.12 0.77 7.65
C THR A 27 4.09 0.43 6.57
N VAL A 28 2.80 0.46 6.89
CA VAL A 28 1.72 0.19 5.92
C VAL A 28 1.66 1.29 4.85
N GLY A 29 1.76 2.56 5.26
CA GLY A 29 1.77 3.70 4.35
C GLY A 29 2.94 3.66 3.37
N SER A 30 4.14 3.30 3.84
CA SER A 30 5.33 3.20 2.97
C SER A 30 5.36 1.97 2.07
N THR A 31 4.77 0.84 2.49
CA THR A 31 4.80 -0.41 1.71
C THR A 31 3.64 -0.56 0.74
N SER A 32 2.48 0.06 1.02
CA SER A 32 1.27 -0.11 0.20
C SER A 32 1.36 0.36 -1.26
N PRO A 33 2.11 1.42 -1.64
CA PRO A 33 2.30 1.78 -3.04
C PRO A 33 2.99 0.68 -3.85
N PHE A 34 3.92 -0.05 -3.22
CA PHE A 34 4.64 -1.14 -3.87
C PHE A 34 3.73 -2.35 -4.11
N ILE A 35 2.76 -2.60 -3.24
CA ILE A 35 1.74 -3.64 -3.43
C ILE A 35 0.86 -3.31 -4.64
N GLY A 36 0.43 -2.04 -4.77
CA GLY A 36 -0.34 -1.57 -5.93
C GLY A 36 0.45 -1.69 -7.23
N LEU A 37 1.71 -1.24 -7.23
CA LEU A 37 2.62 -1.36 -8.38
C LEU A 37 2.81 -2.81 -8.79
N PHE A 38 3.03 -3.72 -7.83
CA PHE A 38 3.15 -5.15 -8.09
C PHE A 38 1.92 -5.71 -8.79
N GLY A 39 0.71 -5.36 -8.32
CA GLY A 39 -0.54 -5.77 -8.96
C GLY A 39 -0.63 -5.34 -10.43
N THR A 40 -0.12 -4.15 -10.76
CA THR A 40 -0.12 -3.65 -12.15
C THR A 40 0.83 -4.41 -13.05
N VAL A 41 2.05 -4.69 -12.56
CA VAL A 41 3.06 -5.45 -13.31
C VAL A 41 2.53 -6.86 -13.56
N TRP A 42 1.91 -7.47 -12.54
CA TRP A 42 1.32 -8.79 -12.65
C TRP A 42 0.15 -8.86 -13.65
N GLY A 43 -0.75 -7.87 -13.61
CA GLY A 43 -1.90 -7.81 -14.52
C GLY A 43 -1.48 -7.59 -15.97
N ILE A 44 -0.52 -6.68 -16.21
CA ILE A 44 0.05 -6.47 -17.54
C ILE A 44 0.79 -7.71 -18.04
N TYR A 45 1.57 -8.37 -17.18
CA TYR A 45 2.24 -9.62 -17.51
C TYR A 45 1.24 -10.69 -17.97
N HIS A 46 0.18 -10.92 -17.20
CA HIS A 46 -0.89 -11.86 -17.57
C HIS A 46 -1.56 -11.50 -18.89
N ALA A 47 -1.84 -10.23 -19.12
CA ALA A 47 -2.41 -9.74 -20.38
C ALA A 47 -1.51 -10.08 -21.57
N LEU A 48 -0.21 -9.77 -21.45
CA LEU A 48 0.77 -10.04 -22.50
C LEU A 48 0.98 -11.54 -22.75
N THR A 49 0.99 -12.36 -21.70
CA THR A 49 1.05 -13.82 -21.82
C THR A 49 -0.17 -14.38 -22.54
N ALA A 50 -1.38 -13.90 -22.21
CA ALA A 50 -2.61 -14.33 -22.87
C ALA A 50 -2.63 -13.96 -24.36
N ILE A 51 -2.13 -12.77 -24.73
CA ILE A 51 -1.96 -12.35 -26.12
C ILE A 51 -0.94 -13.24 -26.84
N GLY A 52 0.19 -13.52 -26.19
CA GLY A 52 1.25 -14.37 -26.74
C GLY A 52 0.77 -15.79 -27.06
N ILE A 53 -0.11 -16.35 -26.21
CA ILE A 53 -0.72 -17.67 -26.43
C ILE A 53 -1.80 -17.60 -27.52
N ALA A 54 -2.62 -16.55 -27.54
CA ALA A 54 -3.71 -16.41 -28.51
C ALA A 54 -3.23 -16.05 -29.93
N GLY A 55 -2.00 -15.54 -30.09
CA GLY A 55 -1.40 -15.18 -31.37
C GLY A 55 -2.00 -13.95 -32.06
N GLN A 56 -3.06 -13.36 -31.50
CA GLN A 56 -3.66 -12.11 -31.98
C GLN A 56 -3.77 -11.08 -30.86
N ALA A 57 -3.16 -9.92 -31.08
CA ALA A 57 -3.35 -8.74 -30.25
C ALA A 57 -4.60 -7.98 -30.75
N SER A 58 -5.70 -8.06 -30.01
CA SER A 58 -6.84 -7.15 -30.19
C SER A 58 -6.93 -6.22 -28.98
N ILE A 59 -7.26 -4.94 -29.20
CA ILE A 59 -7.48 -3.95 -28.14
C ILE A 59 -8.51 -4.45 -27.13
N ASP A 60 -9.55 -5.17 -27.57
CA ASP A 60 -10.57 -5.74 -26.70
C ASP A 60 -9.99 -6.76 -25.69
N LYS A 61 -8.92 -7.46 -26.08
CA LYS A 61 -8.23 -8.45 -25.23
C LYS A 61 -7.27 -7.80 -24.23
N VAL A 62 -6.85 -6.55 -24.47
CA VAL A 62 -5.87 -5.84 -23.64
C VAL A 62 -6.54 -4.83 -22.69
N ALA A 63 -7.63 -4.20 -23.13
CA ALA A 63 -8.28 -3.11 -22.41
C ALA A 63 -8.81 -3.53 -21.02
N GLY A 64 -9.36 -4.74 -20.91
CA GLY A 64 -9.86 -5.27 -19.62
C GLY A 64 -8.76 -5.44 -18.57
N PRO A 65 -7.75 -6.31 -18.81
CA PRO A 65 -6.66 -6.55 -17.86
C PRO A 65 -5.84 -5.28 -17.50
N VAL A 66 -5.69 -4.36 -18.45
CA VAL A 66 -5.01 -3.08 -18.20
C VAL A 66 -5.85 -2.18 -17.30
N GLY A 67 -7.17 -2.14 -17.49
CA GLY A 67 -8.09 -1.42 -16.60
C GLY A 67 -8.05 -1.94 -15.15
N GLU A 68 -8.04 -3.26 -14.98
CA GLU A 68 -7.89 -3.91 -13.67
C GLU A 68 -6.55 -3.59 -13.01
N SER A 69 -5.48 -3.54 -13.80
CA SER A 69 -4.15 -3.14 -13.34
C SER A 69 -4.15 -1.70 -12.79
N LEU A 70 -4.83 -0.76 -13.44
CA LEU A 70 -4.89 0.63 -12.95
C LEU A 70 -5.60 0.76 -11.59
N ILE A 71 -6.63 -0.06 -11.34
CA ILE A 71 -7.34 -0.09 -10.05
C ILE A 71 -6.40 -0.54 -8.92
N MET A 72 -5.47 -1.47 -9.18
CA MET A 72 -4.51 -1.93 -8.18
C MET A 72 -3.58 -0.81 -7.70
N THR A 73 -3.09 0.06 -8.58
CA THR A 73 -2.34 1.26 -8.18
C THR A 73 -3.21 2.24 -7.41
N ALA A 74 -4.45 2.48 -7.87
CA ALA A 74 -5.36 3.39 -7.19
C ALA A 74 -5.62 2.96 -5.74
N ILE A 75 -5.77 1.66 -5.50
CA ILE A 75 -5.92 1.10 -4.16
C ILE A 75 -4.63 1.31 -3.34
N GLY A 76 -3.46 0.99 -3.89
CA GLY A 76 -2.18 1.16 -3.19
C GLY A 76 -1.89 2.61 -2.79
N LEU A 77 -2.29 3.58 -3.63
CA LEU A 77 -2.21 5.00 -3.29
C LEU A 77 -3.27 5.42 -2.27
N ALA A 78 -4.51 4.94 -2.40
CA ALA A 78 -5.59 5.24 -1.47
C ALA A 78 -5.31 4.72 -0.05
N THR A 79 -4.54 3.64 0.09
CA THR A 79 -4.09 3.13 1.39
C THR A 79 -2.84 3.83 1.92
N ALA A 80 -2.02 4.44 1.05
CA ALA A 80 -0.78 5.11 1.44
C ALA A 80 -0.99 6.54 1.97
N VAL A 81 -1.95 7.28 1.43
CA VAL A 81 -2.23 8.68 1.81
C VAL A 81 -2.78 8.85 3.24
N PRO A 82 -3.68 8.00 3.75
CA PRO A 82 -4.24 8.13 5.10
C PRO A 82 -3.43 7.39 6.18
N ALA A 83 -2.44 6.58 5.80
CA ALA A 83 -1.65 5.74 6.71
C ALA A 83 -0.42 6.47 7.27
#